data_AF-A0A3C1Z7X2-F1
#
_entry.id   AF-A0A3C1Z7X2-F1
#
_cell.length_a   1.000
_cell.length_b   1.000
_cell.length_c   1.000
_cell.angle_alpha   90.00
_cell.angle_beta   90.00
_cell.angle_gamma   90.00
#
_symmetry.space_group_name_H-M   'P 1'
#
loop_
_entity.id
_entity.type
_entity.pdbx_description
1 polymer ?
#
loop_
_entity_poly.entity_id
_entity_poly.type
_entity_poly.pdbx_seq_one_letter_code
_entity_poly.pdbx_strand_id
1 'polypeptide(L)' 'KIDQSFVRDLLTNENNVKITRAIIAMAHSLNLSVLAEGVETEGQLARLREEGCDEV' A
#
# COMPACT_ATOMS: atom_id res chain seq x y z
N LYS A 1 -1.65 5.08 7.31
CA LYS A 1 -0.25 5.00 6.86
C LYS A 1 0.15 3.55 6.66
N ILE A 2 0.88 3.22 5.61
CA ILE A 2 1.48 1.90 5.37
C ILE A 2 3.00 2.04 5.49
N ASP A 3 3.59 1.24 6.39
CA ASP A 3 5.02 1.30 6.67
C ASP A 3 5.86 0.68 5.54
N GLN A 4 7.08 1.20 5.36
CA GLN A 4 8.04 0.73 4.35
C GLN A 4 8.26 -0.79 4.40
N SER A 5 8.20 -1.42 5.57
CA SER A 5 8.35 -2.88 5.70
C SER A 5 7.34 -3.67 4.86
N PHE A 6 6.11 -3.17 4.71
CA PHE A 6 5.10 -3.78 3.84
C PHE A 6 5.30 -3.44 2.37
N VAL A 7 5.75 -2.21 2.08
CA VAL A 7 6.01 -1.71 0.72
C VAL A 7 7.21 -2.40 0.08
N ARG A 8 8.26 -2.68 0.85
CA ARG A 8 9.52 -3.28 0.37
C ARG A 8 9.28 -4.58 -0.40
N ASP A 9 8.51 -5.48 0.19
CA ASP A 9 8.22 -6.79 -0.40
C ASP A 9 6.86 -6.84 -1.14
N LEU A 10 6.27 -5.69 -1.45
CA LEU A 10 4.93 -5.61 -2.06
C LEU A 10 4.83 -6.33 -3.42
N LEU A 11 5.93 -6.42 -4.16
CA LEU A 11 5.97 -7.06 -5.48
C LEU A 11 6.26 -8.56 -5.44
N THR A 12 6.80 -9.06 -4.33
CA THR A 12 7.32 -10.44 -4.22
C THR A 12 6.58 -11.25 -3.16
N ASN A 13 5.81 -10.61 -2.28
CA ASN A 13 5.09 -11.23 -1.18
C ASN A 13 3.59 -10.94 -1.27
N GLU A 14 2.81 -11.94 -1.72
CA GLU A 14 1.35 -11.83 -1.82
C GLU A 14 0.66 -11.55 -0.47
N ASN A 15 1.24 -11.97 0.66
CA ASN A 15 0.66 -11.67 1.96
C ASN A 15 0.76 -10.17 2.27
N ASN A 16 1.88 -9.53 1.91
CA ASN A 16 2.02 -8.07 2.07
C ASN A 16 1.01 -7.33 1.19
N VAL A 17 0.78 -7.78 -0.05
CA VAL A 17 -0.29 -7.24 -0.90
C VAL A 17 -1.66 -7.34 -0.22
N LYS A 18 -2.02 -8.52 0.30
CA LYS A 18 -3.31 -8.74 0.98
C LYS A 18 -3.47 -7.85 2.20
N ILE A 19 -2.42 -7.70 3.00
CA ILE A 19 -2.42 -6.83 4.18
C ILE A 19 -2.56 -5.36 3.76
N THR A 20 -1.77 -4.91 2.79
CA THR A 20 -1.85 -3.54 2.23
C THR A 20 -3.27 -3.23 1.73
N ARG A 21 -3.87 -4.14 0.94
CA ARG A 21 -5.25 -3.99 0.46
C ARG A 21 -6.26 -3.89 1.61
N ALA A 22 -6.12 -4.74 2.63
CA ALA A 22 -7.00 -4.72 3.79
C ALA A 22 -6.89 -3.39 4.56
N ILE A 23 -5.67 -2.87 4.75
CA ILE A 23 -5.42 -1.57 5.39
C ILE A 23 -6.09 -0.44 4.61
N ILE A 24 -5.93 -0.43 3.27
CA ILE A 24 -6.55 0.58 2.40
C ILE A 24 -8.07 0.53 2.52
N ALA A 25 -8.67 -0.65 2.35
CA ALA A 25 -10.11 -0.83 2.43
C ALA A 25 -10.67 -0.40 3.80
N MET A 26 -9.99 -0.72 4.90
CA MET A 26 -10.38 -0.29 6.24
C MET A 26 -10.32 1.23 6.38
N ALA A 27 -9.24 1.88 5.93
CA ALA A 27 -9.11 3.33 6.02
C ALA A 27 -10.19 4.05 5.22
N HIS A 28 -10.45 3.61 3.98
CA HIS A 28 -11.51 4.15 3.13
C HIS A 28 -12.90 3.95 3.76
N SER A 29 -13.16 2.81 4.40
CA SER A 29 -14.43 2.57 5.11
C SER A 29 -14.67 3.53 6.29
N LEU A 30 -13.57 4.09 6.83
CA LEU A 30 -13.56 5.08 7.90
C LEU A 30 -13.45 6.52 7.37
N ASN A 31 -13.51 6.73 6.05
CA ASN A 31 -13.27 8.03 5.39
C ASN A 31 -11.90 8.66 5.73
N LEU A 32 -10.87 7.83 5.87
CA LEU A 32 -9.48 8.26 6.08
C LEU A 32 -8.66 8.04 4.81
N SER A 33 -7.70 8.93 4.55
CA SER A 33 -6.71 8.75 3.49
C SER A 33 -5.55 7.85 3.93
N VAL A 34 -4.91 7.21 2.96
CA VAL A 34 -3.77 6.31 3.17
C VAL A 34 -2.53 6.83 2.45
N LEU A 35 -1.52 7.15 3.24
CA LEU A 35 -0.15 7.39 2.81
C LEU A 35 0.68 6.11 2.94
N ALA A 36 1.32 5.67 1.86
CA ALA A 36 2.37 4.64 1.90
C ALA A 36 3.75 5.30 1.95
N GLU A 37 4.65 4.80 2.80
CA GLU A 37 6.00 5.36 2.95
C GLU A 37 7.06 4.39 2.42
N GLY A 38 8.19 4.92 1.96
CA GLY A 38 9.34 4.11 1.54
C GLY A 38 9.16 3.39 0.21
N VAL A 39 8.49 4.03 -0.75
CA VAL A 39 8.44 3.61 -2.14
C VAL A 39 9.77 3.93 -2.82
N GLU A 40 10.44 2.90 -3.34
CA GLU A 40 11.78 3.00 -3.92
C GLU A 40 11.79 2.69 -5.42
N THR A 41 10.73 2.08 -5.95
CA THR A 41 10.65 1.66 -7.36
C THR A 41 9.31 2.00 -8.00
N GLU A 42 9.33 2.23 -9.31
CA GLU A 42 8.11 2.45 -10.12
C GLU A 42 7.13 1.27 -10.02
N GLY A 43 7.63 0.04 -9.87
CA GLY A 43 6.78 -1.14 -9.70
C GLY A 43 5.96 -1.08 -8.40
N GLN A 44 6.59 -0.68 -7.29
CA GLN A 44 5.89 -0.51 -6.01
C GLN A 44 4.84 0.61 -6.11
N LEU A 45 5.21 1.74 -6.73
CA LEU A 45 4.29 2.86 -6.98
C LEU A 45 3.06 2.43 -7.78
N ALA A 46 3.28 1.74 -8.90
CA ALA A 46 2.22 1.24 -9.76
C ALA A 46 1.30 0.27 -9.00
N ARG A 47 1.88 -0.63 -8.21
CA ARG A 47 1.10 -1.58 -7.41
C ARG A 47 0.29 -0.89 -6.32
N LEU A 48 0.86 0.08 -5.60
CA LEU A 48 0.13 0.84 -4.58
C LEU A 48 -1.05 1.62 -5.17
N ARG A 49 -0.87 2.21 -6.35
CA ARG A 49 -1.97 2.88 -7.08
C ARG A 49 -3.05 1.89 -7.52
N GLU A 50 -2.68 0.70 -7.98
CA GLU A 50 -3.63 -0.36 -8.34
C GLU A 50 -4.44 -0.83 -7.12
N GLU A 51 -3.81 -0.94 -5.95
CA GLU A 51 -4.48 -1.30 -4.70
C GLU A 51 -5.32 -0.14 -4.10
N GLY A 52 -5.29 1.06 -4.69
CA GLY A 52 -6.09 2.22 -4.29
C GLY A 52 -5.46 3.09 -3.20
N CYS A 53 -4.13 3.09 -3.06
CA CYS A 53 -3.45 3.99 -2.13
C CYS A 53 -3.57 5.45 -2.59
N ASP A 54 -3.86 6.36 -1.67
CA ASP A 54 -4.16 7.76 -1.99
C ASP A 54 -2.88 8.59 -2.21
N GLU A 55 -1.87 8.36 -1.36
CA GLU A 55 -0.62 9.12 -1.33
C GLU A 55 0.59 8.19 -1.11
N VAL A 56 1.77 8.66 -1.57
CA VAL A 56 3.03 7.90 -1.62
C VAL A 56 4.24 8.82 -1.47
#